data_AF-A0A925XGX0-F1
#
_entry.id   AF-A0A925XGX0-F1
#
_cell.length_a   1.000
_cell.length_b   1.000
_cell.length_c   1.000
_cell.angle_alpha   90.00
_cell.angle_beta   90.00
_cell.angle_gamma   90.00
#
_symmetry.space_group_name_H-M   'P 1'
#
loop_
_entity.id
_entity.type
_entity.pdbx_description
1 polymer ?
#
loop_
_entity_poly.entity_id
_entity_poly.type
_entity_poly.pdbx_seq_one_letter_code
_entity_poly.pdbx_strand_id
1 'polypeptide(L)'
;MNPPDLDLAAAHRHFSATCFNGVWELIVKPDRSPDEDRLMVSMCHASLYHWQQRPDCTSRSLSVGYWQLSRVYALLGQADNARKYGRLCLAHSQNEEPFYLGYAYEALARAEFLAGNRAVAEECLTRARLQAAKVVDAGEREMLRKDLETLKAVADVALPVLIEDELNAVRQSLIAEIHDAFAEVSREGGVSWSETTVIDDYGDEDECTAARLSDNDTHWSQLVDDSHWITARGVGGFSFLDPIGFRYYLPPALIRTLRGDEDVPDLHFHLNLADSEHSRNQQSLLDNRQRRCVARSLLIMARENDATPGHDVEWWLSVLNSGWRESLDG
;
A
#
# COMPACT_ATOMS: atom_id res chain seq x y z
N MET A 1 24.20 4.28 42.93
CA MET A 1 23.37 3.12 43.32
C MET A 1 24.00 1.89 42.71
N ASN A 2 24.29 0.86 43.50
CA ASN A 2 24.53 -0.46 42.91
C ASN A 2 23.23 -0.87 42.21
N PRO A 3 23.27 -1.41 40.98
CA PRO A 3 22.07 -1.92 40.36
C PRO A 3 21.42 -2.94 41.30
N PRO A 4 20.08 -2.99 41.39
CA PRO A 4 19.41 -4.03 42.16
C PRO A 4 19.93 -5.39 41.70
N ASP A 5 20.05 -6.33 42.64
CA ASP A 5 20.43 -7.72 42.40
C ASP A 5 19.28 -8.45 41.67
N LEU A 6 19.00 -7.99 40.45
CA LEU A 6 17.95 -8.50 39.59
C LEU A 6 18.54 -9.67 38.81
N ASP A 7 18.00 -10.86 39.04
CA ASP A 7 18.28 -12.01 38.19
C ASP A 7 17.70 -11.76 36.79
N LEU A 8 18.56 -11.28 35.90
CA LEU A 8 18.21 -10.97 34.52
C LEU A 8 17.72 -12.21 33.76
N ALA A 9 18.29 -13.39 34.03
CA ALA A 9 17.87 -14.62 33.36
C ALA A 9 16.44 -15.00 33.76
N ALA A 10 16.11 -14.88 35.06
CA ALA A 10 14.74 -15.05 35.54
C ALA A 10 13.80 -14.00 34.94
N ALA A 11 14.23 -12.73 34.86
CA ALA A 11 13.43 -11.65 34.27
C ALA A 11 13.14 -11.90 32.78
N HIS A 12 14.14 -12.24 31.96
CA HIS A 12 13.95 -12.54 30.54
C HIS A 12 13.04 -13.76 30.32
N ARG A 13 13.16 -14.80 31.15
CA ARG A 13 12.27 -15.95 31.11
C ARG A 13 10.83 -15.57 31.46
N HIS A 14 10.65 -14.77 32.50
CA HIS A 14 9.33 -14.30 32.92
C HIS A 14 8.67 -13.44 31.84
N PHE A 15 9.33 -12.36 31.41
CA PHE A 15 8.72 -11.41 30.47
C PHE A 15 8.54 -11.98 29.06
N SER A 16 9.41 -12.86 28.57
CA SER A 16 9.16 -13.54 27.28
C SER A 16 7.85 -14.33 27.31
N ALA A 17 7.61 -15.14 28.35
CA ALA A 17 6.39 -15.92 28.46
C ALA A 17 5.15 -15.05 28.75
N THR A 18 5.25 -14.12 29.73
CA THR A 18 4.14 -13.24 30.11
C THR A 18 3.68 -12.39 28.93
N CYS A 19 4.61 -11.76 28.20
CA CYS A 19 4.26 -10.95 27.04
C CYS A 19 3.72 -11.82 25.89
N PHE A 20 4.34 -12.97 25.60
CA PHE A 20 3.86 -13.87 24.54
C PHE A 20 2.41 -14.32 24.77
N ASN A 21 2.07 -14.71 26.00
CA ASN A 21 0.74 -15.16 26.37
C ASN A 21 -0.27 -14.01 26.38
N GLY A 22 0.11 -12.83 26.87
CA GLY A 22 -0.76 -11.65 26.82
C GLY A 22 -1.08 -11.19 25.39
N VAL A 23 -0.15 -11.37 24.44
CA VAL A 23 -0.44 -11.14 23.01
C VAL A 23 -1.52 -12.11 22.50
N TRP A 24 -1.51 -13.37 22.92
CA TRP A 24 -2.57 -14.31 22.55
C TRP A 24 -3.94 -13.91 23.07
N GLU A 25 -4.02 -13.45 24.32
CA GLU A 25 -5.25 -12.91 24.90
C GLU A 25 -5.78 -11.74 24.06
N LEU A 26 -4.90 -10.85 23.60
CA LEU A 26 -5.26 -9.74 22.72
C LEU A 26 -5.68 -10.22 21.32
N ILE A 27 -4.97 -11.19 20.71
CA ILE A 27 -5.31 -11.74 19.39
C ILE A 27 -6.73 -12.29 19.35
N VAL A 28 -7.15 -13.02 20.39
CA VAL A 28 -8.47 -13.67 20.45
C VAL A 28 -9.57 -12.76 21.00
N LYS A 29 -9.21 -11.60 21.56
CA LYS A 29 -10.18 -10.65 22.11
C LYS A 29 -11.00 -9.99 20.97
N PRO A 30 -12.34 -10.11 20.99
CA PRO A 30 -13.20 -9.32 20.11
C PRO A 30 -13.18 -7.83 20.51
N ASP A 31 -13.35 -6.93 19.54
CA ASP A 31 -13.50 -5.49 19.76
C ASP A 31 -12.34 -4.83 20.53
N ARG A 32 -11.09 -5.07 20.11
CA ARG A 32 -9.92 -4.37 20.66
C ARG A 32 -10.01 -2.86 20.43
N SER A 33 -9.66 -2.10 21.44
CA SER A 33 -9.47 -0.65 21.33
C SER A 33 -8.14 -0.30 20.64
N PRO A 34 -7.99 0.93 20.10
CA PRO A 34 -6.72 1.38 19.54
C PRO A 34 -5.53 1.32 20.51
N ASP A 35 -5.77 1.50 21.82
CA ASP A 35 -4.73 1.34 22.85
C ASP A 35 -4.31 -0.12 23.01
N GLU A 36 -5.27 -1.05 22.93
CA GLU A 36 -4.99 -2.49 23.00
C GLU A 36 -4.27 -2.99 21.75
N ASP A 37 -4.55 -2.44 20.59
CA ASP A 37 -3.78 -2.72 19.36
C ASP A 37 -2.32 -2.26 19.49
N ARG A 38 -2.09 -1.05 20.03
CA ARG A 38 -0.72 -0.57 20.33
C ARG A 38 -0.02 -1.44 21.38
N LEU A 39 -0.75 -1.86 22.41
CA LEU A 39 -0.24 -2.75 23.45
C LEU A 39 0.13 -4.12 22.87
N MET A 40 -0.69 -4.68 21.98
CA MET A 40 -0.44 -5.96 21.32
C MET A 40 0.89 -5.95 20.55
N VAL A 41 1.16 -4.88 19.78
CA VAL A 41 2.45 -4.68 19.09
C VAL A 41 3.59 -4.61 20.10
N SER A 42 3.45 -3.77 21.13
CA SER A 42 4.50 -3.54 22.13
C SER A 42 4.85 -4.81 22.89
N MET A 43 3.86 -5.58 23.32
CA MET A 43 4.05 -6.84 24.02
C MET A 43 4.68 -7.91 23.14
N CYS A 44 4.31 -7.99 21.85
CA CYS A 44 4.89 -8.97 20.94
C CYS A 44 6.37 -8.70 20.69
N HIS A 45 6.75 -7.43 20.51
CA HIS A 45 8.16 -7.02 20.43
C HIS A 45 8.92 -7.26 21.74
N ALA A 46 8.33 -6.92 22.88
CA ALA A 46 8.94 -7.18 24.19
C ALA A 46 9.19 -8.68 24.40
N SER A 47 8.21 -9.53 24.05
CA SER A 47 8.35 -10.98 24.11
C SER A 47 9.55 -11.47 23.30
N LEU A 48 9.64 -11.07 22.02
CA LEU A 48 10.74 -11.46 21.15
C LEU A 48 12.08 -10.97 21.69
N TYR A 49 12.16 -9.71 22.13
CA TYR A 49 13.38 -9.15 22.73
C TYR A 49 13.84 -9.97 23.93
N HIS A 50 12.94 -10.23 24.89
CA HIS A 50 13.28 -11.02 26.07
C HIS A 50 13.65 -12.46 25.72
N TRP A 51 13.04 -13.05 24.68
CA TRP A 51 13.42 -14.39 24.25
C TRP A 51 14.84 -14.42 23.69
N GLN A 52 15.23 -13.43 22.88
CA GLN A 52 16.57 -13.30 22.31
C GLN A 52 17.68 -13.14 23.35
N GLN A 53 17.35 -12.62 24.54
CA GLN A 53 18.33 -12.50 25.63
C GLN A 53 18.56 -13.81 26.38
N ARG A 54 17.75 -14.85 26.14
CA ARG A 54 17.87 -16.12 26.85
C ARG A 54 18.87 -17.05 26.15
N PRO A 55 19.73 -17.76 26.91
CA PRO A 55 20.70 -18.70 26.33
C PRO A 55 20.04 -19.94 25.69
N ASP A 56 18.77 -20.22 26.01
CA ASP A 56 17.97 -21.31 25.44
C ASP A 56 17.13 -20.87 24.22
N CYS A 57 17.36 -19.67 23.67
CA CYS A 57 16.72 -19.23 22.45
C CYS A 57 17.24 -20.02 21.24
N THR A 58 16.33 -20.66 20.51
CA THR A 58 16.64 -21.47 19.33
C THR A 58 16.00 -20.88 18.07
N SER A 59 16.38 -21.37 16.89
CA SER A 59 15.71 -21.01 15.64
C SER A 59 14.20 -21.27 15.71
N ARG A 60 13.78 -22.39 16.30
CA ARG A 60 12.39 -22.67 16.65
C ARG A 60 11.71 -21.55 17.44
N SER A 61 12.34 -21.09 18.52
CA SER A 61 11.84 -19.98 19.34
C SER A 61 11.66 -18.69 18.52
N LEU A 62 12.64 -18.37 17.69
CA LEU A 62 12.59 -17.19 16.81
C LEU A 62 11.50 -17.32 15.75
N SER A 63 11.36 -18.51 15.13
CA SER A 63 10.27 -18.81 14.20
C SER A 63 8.90 -18.51 14.82
N VAL A 64 8.65 -19.00 16.04
CA VAL A 64 7.39 -18.77 16.75
C VAL A 64 7.17 -17.29 17.08
N GLY A 65 8.21 -16.59 17.55
CA GLY A 65 8.12 -15.16 17.85
C GLY A 65 7.85 -14.30 16.61
N TYR A 66 8.56 -14.57 15.50
CA TYR A 66 8.35 -13.86 14.24
C TYR A 66 7.01 -14.18 13.58
N TRP A 67 6.51 -15.42 13.72
CA TRP A 67 5.16 -15.76 13.32
C TRP A 67 4.12 -14.92 14.08
N GLN A 68 4.26 -14.80 15.42
CA GLN A 68 3.31 -14.01 16.22
C GLN A 68 3.35 -12.53 15.84
N LEU A 69 4.54 -11.94 15.59
CA LEU A 69 4.66 -10.58 15.07
C LEU A 69 3.97 -10.43 13.71
N SER A 70 4.21 -11.36 12.79
CA SER A 70 3.54 -11.36 11.49
C SER A 70 2.02 -11.38 11.64
N ARG A 71 1.50 -12.20 12.57
CA ARG A 71 0.07 -12.30 12.84
C ARG A 71 -0.49 -11.01 13.43
N VAL A 72 0.21 -10.40 14.39
CA VAL A 72 -0.17 -9.12 15.01
C VAL A 72 -0.29 -8.03 13.94
N TYR A 73 0.72 -7.87 13.09
CA TYR A 73 0.67 -6.86 12.02
C TYR A 73 -0.41 -7.15 10.98
N ALA A 74 -0.68 -8.42 10.67
CA ALA A 74 -1.77 -8.79 9.78
C ALA A 74 -3.15 -8.42 10.36
N LEU A 75 -3.36 -8.61 11.66
CA LEU A 75 -4.61 -8.19 12.34
C LEU A 75 -4.81 -6.67 12.35
N LEU A 76 -3.74 -5.90 12.23
CA LEU A 76 -3.76 -4.43 12.17
C LEU A 76 -3.78 -3.89 10.74
N GLY A 77 -3.93 -4.74 9.72
CA GLY A 77 -3.96 -4.32 8.31
C GLY A 77 -2.61 -3.91 7.72
N GLN A 78 -1.49 -4.15 8.42
CA GLN A 78 -0.16 -3.71 7.99
C GLN A 78 0.56 -4.81 7.20
N ALA A 79 0.21 -4.95 5.92
CA ALA A 79 0.70 -6.03 5.05
C ALA A 79 2.23 -6.09 4.92
N ASP A 80 2.91 -4.95 4.79
CA ASP A 80 4.37 -4.91 4.61
C ASP A 80 5.12 -5.36 5.87
N ASN A 81 4.65 -4.94 7.05
CA ASN A 81 5.21 -5.42 8.32
C ASN A 81 4.92 -6.89 8.53
N ALA A 82 3.70 -7.35 8.24
CA ALA A 82 3.36 -8.77 8.29
C ALA A 82 4.30 -9.59 7.39
N ARG A 83 4.51 -9.16 6.13
CA ARG A 83 5.43 -9.82 5.20
C ARG A 83 6.87 -9.83 5.70
N LYS A 84 7.36 -8.70 6.23
CA LYS A 84 8.71 -8.59 6.80
C LYS A 84 8.94 -9.65 7.87
N TYR A 85 8.04 -9.77 8.85
CA TYR A 85 8.18 -10.76 9.91
C TYR A 85 7.86 -12.19 9.45
N GLY A 86 6.97 -12.38 8.48
CA GLY A 86 6.76 -13.67 7.81
C GLY A 86 8.02 -14.19 7.12
N ARG A 87 8.81 -13.32 6.47
CA ARG A 87 10.10 -13.69 5.85
C ARG A 87 11.15 -14.07 6.90
N LEU A 88 11.20 -13.35 8.02
CA LEU A 88 12.08 -13.70 9.15
C LEU A 88 11.67 -15.03 9.78
N CYS A 89 10.37 -15.26 9.96
CA CYS A 89 9.83 -16.54 10.40
C CYS A 89 10.31 -17.66 9.47
N LEU A 90 10.11 -17.51 8.15
CA LEU A 90 10.56 -18.49 7.16
C LEU A 90 12.05 -18.79 7.24
N ALA A 91 12.90 -17.78 7.38
CA ALA A 91 14.35 -17.96 7.50
C ALA A 91 14.74 -18.83 8.70
N HIS A 92 14.03 -18.68 9.83
CA HIS A 92 14.27 -19.48 11.04
C HIS A 92 13.60 -20.87 11.01
N SER A 93 12.60 -21.08 10.15
CA SER A 93 11.89 -22.37 10.05
C SER A 93 12.48 -23.37 9.05
N GLN A 94 13.44 -22.97 8.20
CA GLN A 94 13.93 -23.81 7.09
C GLN A 94 14.45 -25.19 7.52
N ASN A 95 15.06 -25.27 8.71
CA ASN A 95 15.64 -26.49 9.26
C ASN A 95 14.82 -27.05 10.45
N GLU A 96 13.61 -26.53 10.67
CA GLU A 96 12.71 -26.98 11.73
C GLU A 96 11.71 -28.01 11.19
N GLU A 97 10.96 -28.63 12.10
CA GLU A 97 9.92 -29.59 11.77
C GLU A 97 8.84 -28.96 10.86
N PRO A 98 8.14 -29.77 10.04
CA PRO A 98 7.16 -29.29 9.06
C PRO A 98 6.09 -28.36 9.65
N PHE A 99 5.77 -28.51 10.93
CA PHE A 99 4.84 -27.64 11.64
C PHE A 99 5.27 -26.16 11.61
N TYR A 100 6.52 -25.87 11.97
CA TYR A 100 7.06 -24.51 12.01
C TYR A 100 7.25 -23.92 10.61
N LEU A 101 7.68 -24.74 9.66
CA LEU A 101 7.81 -24.32 8.26
C LEU A 101 6.44 -24.06 7.62
N GLY A 102 5.43 -24.85 7.98
CA GLY A 102 4.04 -24.64 7.58
C GLY A 102 3.49 -23.30 8.06
N TYR A 103 3.72 -22.96 9.33
CA TYR A 103 3.31 -21.67 9.89
C TYR A 103 4.06 -20.48 9.31
N ALA A 104 5.33 -20.64 8.92
CA ALA A 104 6.04 -19.58 8.20
C ALA A 104 5.38 -19.26 6.84
N TYR A 105 4.97 -20.29 6.10
CA TYR A 105 4.23 -20.11 4.85
C TYR A 105 2.79 -19.62 5.09
N GLU A 106 2.15 -19.99 6.20
CA GLU A 106 0.85 -19.43 6.62
C GLU A 106 0.96 -17.91 6.84
N ALA A 107 1.97 -17.45 7.59
CA ALA A 107 2.21 -16.04 7.85
C ALA A 107 2.44 -15.24 6.56
N LEU A 108 3.24 -15.77 5.63
CA LEU A 108 3.45 -15.16 4.32
C LEU A 108 2.17 -15.14 3.48
N ALA A 109 1.44 -16.26 3.41
CA ALA A 109 0.17 -16.31 2.69
C ALA A 109 -0.82 -15.25 3.22
N ARG A 110 -0.92 -15.10 4.54
CA ARG A 110 -1.75 -14.07 5.18
C ARG A 110 -1.34 -12.66 4.80
N ALA A 111 -0.05 -12.37 4.85
CA ALA A 111 0.49 -11.07 4.51
C ALA A 111 0.26 -10.73 3.03
N GLU A 112 0.41 -11.70 2.13
CA GLU A 112 0.20 -11.49 0.69
C GLU A 112 -1.27 -11.41 0.33
N PHE A 113 -2.16 -12.19 0.98
CA PHE A 113 -3.60 -11.97 0.83
C PHE A 113 -3.93 -10.54 1.22
N LEU A 114 -3.54 -10.10 2.43
CA LEU A 114 -3.77 -8.74 2.91
C LEU A 114 -3.21 -7.64 1.98
N ALA A 115 -2.12 -7.92 1.26
CA ALA A 115 -1.52 -7.02 0.29
C ALA A 115 -2.22 -7.00 -1.09
N GLY A 116 -3.19 -7.89 -1.34
CA GLY A 116 -3.79 -8.10 -2.66
C GLY A 116 -2.98 -8.98 -3.61
N ASN A 117 -1.84 -9.53 -3.18
CA ASN A 117 -0.94 -10.33 -4.02
C ASN A 117 -1.40 -11.79 -4.13
N ARG A 118 -2.59 -12.01 -4.72
CA ARG A 118 -3.30 -13.30 -4.66
C ARG A 118 -2.48 -14.49 -5.18
N ALA A 119 -1.76 -14.33 -6.28
CA ALA A 119 -0.94 -15.40 -6.84
C ALA A 119 0.17 -15.86 -5.86
N VAL A 120 0.86 -14.91 -5.24
CA VAL A 120 1.92 -15.20 -4.26
C VAL A 120 1.34 -15.81 -2.98
N ALA A 121 0.16 -15.32 -2.56
CA ALA A 121 -0.56 -15.85 -1.42
C ALA A 121 -0.95 -17.32 -1.63
N GLU A 122 -1.46 -17.67 -2.82
CA GLU A 122 -1.83 -19.04 -3.18
C GLU A 122 -0.63 -19.99 -3.29
N GLU A 123 0.52 -19.50 -3.77
CA GLU A 123 1.77 -20.26 -3.76
C GLU A 123 2.21 -20.57 -2.32
N CYS A 124 2.22 -19.56 -1.44
CA CYS A 124 2.55 -19.74 -0.04
C CYS A 124 1.57 -20.69 0.65
N LEU A 125 0.27 -20.55 0.41
CA LEU A 125 -0.76 -21.44 0.94
C LEU A 125 -0.57 -22.88 0.47
N THR A 126 -0.19 -23.09 -0.79
CA THR A 126 0.14 -24.41 -1.32
C THR A 126 1.33 -25.03 -0.58
N ARG A 127 2.40 -24.25 -0.37
CA ARG A 127 3.56 -24.70 0.41
C ARG A 127 3.19 -25.01 1.85
N ALA A 128 2.35 -24.20 2.50
CA ALA A 128 1.88 -24.45 3.86
C ALA A 128 1.10 -25.77 3.96
N ARG A 129 0.19 -26.04 3.01
CA ARG A 129 -0.56 -27.31 2.93
C ARG A 129 0.35 -28.53 2.73
N LEU A 130 1.38 -28.40 1.88
CA LEU A 130 2.37 -29.45 1.68
C LEU A 130 3.14 -29.76 2.97
N GLN A 131 3.44 -28.76 3.79
CA GLN A 131 4.06 -28.99 5.10
C GLN A 131 3.08 -29.59 6.10
N ALA A 132 1.84 -29.11 6.16
CA ALA A 132 0.80 -29.69 7.02
C ALA A 132 0.61 -31.19 6.77
N ALA A 133 0.65 -31.64 5.50
CA ALA A 133 0.58 -33.06 5.16
C ALA A 133 1.76 -33.91 5.67
N LYS A 134 2.91 -33.28 5.94
CA LYS A 134 4.12 -33.93 6.48
C LYS A 134 4.19 -33.90 8.01
N VAL A 135 3.31 -33.16 8.69
CA VAL A 135 3.26 -33.12 10.15
C VAL A 135 2.78 -34.48 10.68
N VAL A 136 3.62 -35.10 11.52
CA VAL A 136 3.38 -36.42 12.09
C VAL A 136 2.38 -36.36 13.24
N ASP A 137 2.53 -35.37 14.12
CA ASP A 137 1.61 -35.16 15.23
C ASP A 137 0.22 -34.73 14.72
N ALA A 138 -0.81 -35.48 15.10
CA ALA A 138 -2.16 -35.25 14.59
C ALA A 138 -2.78 -33.95 15.12
N GLY A 139 -2.42 -33.53 16.34
CA GLY A 139 -2.91 -32.30 16.96
C GLY A 139 -2.31 -31.06 16.30
N GLU A 140 -0.99 -31.04 16.13
CA GLU A 140 -0.26 -29.99 15.40
C GLU A 140 -0.72 -29.87 13.95
N ARG A 141 -0.91 -31.01 13.27
CA ARG A 141 -1.43 -31.01 11.89
C ARG A 141 -2.81 -30.38 11.81
N GLU A 142 -3.71 -30.74 12.73
CA GLU A 142 -5.05 -30.20 12.76
C GLU A 142 -5.07 -28.71 13.13
N MET A 143 -4.18 -28.28 14.03
CA MET A 143 -4.01 -26.87 14.39
C MET A 143 -3.62 -26.03 13.18
N LEU A 144 -2.56 -26.42 12.48
CA LEU A 144 -2.11 -25.73 11.27
C LEU A 144 -3.20 -25.75 10.19
N ARG A 145 -3.87 -26.90 9.99
CA ARG A 145 -4.95 -27.04 9.00
C ARG A 145 -6.09 -26.04 9.27
N LYS A 146 -6.55 -25.92 10.52
CA LYS A 146 -7.59 -24.97 10.91
C LYS A 146 -7.17 -23.52 10.67
N ASP A 147 -5.93 -23.17 11.01
CA ASP A 147 -5.43 -21.82 10.76
C ASP A 147 -5.34 -21.50 9.26
N LEU A 148 -4.95 -22.46 8.43
CA LEU A 148 -4.97 -22.31 6.97
C LEU A 148 -6.38 -22.14 6.40
N GLU A 149 -7.41 -22.69 7.03
CA GLU A 149 -8.81 -22.46 6.62
C GLU A 149 -9.26 -21.02 6.89
N THR A 150 -8.75 -20.38 7.95
CA THR A 150 -9.05 -18.97 8.24
C THR A 150 -8.51 -18.01 7.17
N LEU A 151 -7.53 -18.45 6.35
CA LEU A 151 -7.02 -17.65 5.24
C LEU A 151 -8.04 -17.45 4.12
N LYS A 152 -9.10 -18.26 4.02
CA LYS A 152 -10.22 -17.96 3.12
C LYS A 152 -10.92 -16.67 3.52
N ALA A 153 -11.24 -16.54 4.81
CA ALA A 153 -11.82 -15.31 5.34
C ALA A 153 -10.85 -14.12 5.18
N VAL A 154 -9.53 -14.32 5.28
CA VAL A 154 -8.57 -13.24 4.94
C VAL A 154 -8.53 -12.96 3.46
N ALA A 155 -8.64 -13.94 2.56
CA ALA A 155 -8.77 -13.69 1.13
C ALA A 155 -10.07 -12.95 0.77
N ASP A 156 -11.10 -13.07 1.62
CA ASP A 156 -12.39 -12.39 1.48
C ASP A 156 -12.41 -11.00 2.18
N VAL A 157 -11.61 -10.82 3.25
CA VAL A 157 -11.45 -9.56 4.01
C VAL A 157 -10.30 -8.69 3.48
N ALA A 158 -9.35 -9.29 2.77
CA ALA A 158 -8.25 -8.61 2.11
C ALA A 158 -8.81 -7.83 0.92
N LEU A 159 -9.18 -6.60 1.25
CA LEU A 159 -9.87 -5.64 0.42
C LEU A 159 -11.21 -6.20 -0.03
N PRO A 160 -12.34 -5.70 0.52
CA PRO A 160 -13.62 -6.08 -0.05
C PRO A 160 -13.52 -5.87 -1.56
N VAL A 161 -13.88 -6.89 -2.33
CA VAL A 161 -14.39 -6.66 -3.69
C VAL A 161 -15.51 -5.70 -3.43
N LEU A 162 -15.22 -4.41 -3.57
CA LEU A 162 -16.23 -3.39 -3.53
C LEU A 162 -17.16 -3.82 -4.65
N ILE A 163 -18.34 -4.33 -4.30
CA ILE A 163 -19.39 -4.53 -5.29
C ILE A 163 -19.50 -3.21 -6.04
N GLU A 164 -19.74 -3.23 -7.35
CA GLU A 164 -19.64 -2.06 -8.24
C GLU A 164 -20.18 -0.75 -7.61
N ASP A 165 -21.30 -0.84 -6.86
CA ASP A 165 -21.90 0.25 -6.10
C ASP A 165 -20.99 0.85 -4.99
N GLU A 166 -20.29 0.03 -4.21
CA GLU A 166 -19.34 0.47 -3.18
C GLU A 166 -18.06 1.07 -3.79
N LEU A 167 -17.59 0.55 -4.93
CA LEU A 167 -16.42 1.08 -5.63
C LEU A 167 -16.75 2.46 -6.20
N ASN A 168 -17.94 2.55 -6.79
CA ASN A 168 -18.50 3.82 -7.25
C ASN A 168 -18.68 4.81 -6.10
N ALA A 169 -19.15 4.37 -4.92
CA ALA A 169 -19.24 5.26 -3.75
C ALA A 169 -17.86 5.77 -3.29
N VAL A 170 -16.84 4.91 -3.25
CA VAL A 170 -15.46 5.29 -2.91
C VAL A 170 -14.89 6.26 -3.95
N ARG A 171 -15.12 5.98 -5.24
CA ARG A 171 -14.72 6.85 -6.36
C ARG A 171 -15.36 8.23 -6.24
N GLN A 172 -16.66 8.31 -5.98
CA GLN A 172 -17.37 9.58 -5.81
C GLN A 172 -16.86 10.35 -4.58
N SER A 173 -16.60 9.65 -3.47
CA SER A 173 -16.01 10.28 -2.28
C SER A 173 -14.61 10.82 -2.57
N LEU A 174 -13.80 10.12 -3.36
CA LEU A 174 -12.46 10.60 -3.74
C LEU A 174 -12.54 11.78 -4.71
N ILE A 175 -13.46 11.76 -5.68
CA ILE A 175 -13.70 12.89 -6.58
C ILE A 175 -14.06 14.15 -5.78
N ALA A 176 -14.93 14.03 -4.78
CA ALA A 176 -15.26 15.15 -3.88
C ALA A 176 -14.04 15.64 -3.08
N GLU A 177 -13.18 14.73 -2.62
CA GLU A 177 -11.94 15.10 -1.94
C GLU A 177 -10.94 15.81 -2.87
N ILE A 178 -10.83 15.38 -4.13
CA ILE A 178 -10.02 16.07 -5.15
C ILE A 178 -10.53 17.49 -5.37
N HIS A 179 -11.86 17.67 -5.51
CA HIS A 179 -12.44 19.00 -5.60
C HIS A 179 -12.05 19.90 -4.43
N ASP A 180 -12.12 19.39 -3.20
CA ASP A 180 -11.82 20.17 -2.01
C ASP A 180 -10.30 20.39 -1.83
N ALA A 181 -9.45 19.42 -2.16
CA ALA A 181 -7.99 19.52 -2.04
C ALA A 181 -7.35 20.45 -3.08
N PHE A 182 -8.00 20.61 -4.23
CA PHE A 182 -7.51 21.46 -5.32
C PHE A 182 -8.35 22.74 -5.51
N ALA A 183 -9.32 23.03 -4.62
CA ALA A 183 -10.27 24.14 -4.79
C ALA A 183 -9.61 25.51 -5.03
N GLU A 184 -8.48 25.78 -4.36
CA GLU A 184 -7.78 27.08 -4.44
C GLU A 184 -6.59 27.07 -5.42
N VAL A 185 -6.47 26.03 -6.25
CA VAL A 185 -5.36 25.91 -7.21
C VAL A 185 -5.61 26.81 -8.42
N SER A 186 -4.68 27.74 -8.64
CA SER A 186 -4.66 28.64 -9.79
C SER A 186 -3.57 28.25 -10.80
N ARG A 187 -3.83 28.51 -12.08
CA ARG A 187 -2.85 28.42 -13.18
C ARG A 187 -1.99 29.69 -13.31
N GLU A 188 -2.28 30.74 -12.55
CA GLU A 188 -1.59 32.03 -12.68
C GLU A 188 -0.06 31.87 -12.58
N GLY A 189 0.64 32.30 -13.63
CA GLY A 189 2.09 32.18 -13.75
C GLY A 189 2.62 30.83 -14.23
N GLY A 190 1.74 29.83 -14.43
CA GLY A 190 2.08 28.51 -14.95
C GLY A 190 1.84 28.36 -16.45
N VAL A 191 2.43 27.31 -17.02
CA VAL A 191 2.26 26.91 -18.43
C VAL A 191 0.82 26.44 -18.67
N SER A 192 0.17 26.99 -19.69
CA SER A 192 -1.17 26.62 -20.12
C SER A 192 -1.20 25.38 -21.00
N TRP A 193 -2.37 24.75 -21.16
CA TRP A 193 -2.51 23.55 -21.96
C TRP A 193 -2.14 23.81 -23.42
N SER A 194 -2.61 24.92 -24.01
CA SER A 194 -2.27 25.28 -25.39
C SER A 194 -0.79 25.65 -25.55
N GLU A 195 -0.15 26.24 -24.54
CA GLU A 195 1.30 26.49 -24.56
C GLU A 195 2.11 25.21 -24.69
N THR A 196 1.68 24.11 -24.07
CA THR A 196 2.44 22.84 -24.13
C THR A 196 2.69 22.36 -25.56
N THR A 197 1.74 22.60 -26.48
CA THR A 197 1.89 22.26 -27.90
C THR A 197 2.94 23.13 -28.57
N VAL A 198 2.93 24.45 -28.30
CA VAL A 198 3.92 25.38 -28.83
C VAL A 198 5.32 25.03 -28.33
N ILE A 199 5.45 24.71 -27.03
CA ILE A 199 6.73 24.33 -26.43
C ILE A 199 7.27 23.04 -27.06
N ASP A 200 6.42 22.04 -27.27
CA ASP A 200 6.81 20.79 -27.94
C ASP A 200 7.27 21.02 -29.39
N ASP A 201 6.60 21.95 -30.10
CA ASP A 201 6.94 22.36 -31.45
C ASP A 201 8.12 23.36 -31.53
N TYR A 202 8.82 23.61 -30.42
CA TYR A 202 9.95 24.55 -30.31
C TYR A 202 9.60 26.00 -30.69
N GLY A 203 8.35 26.40 -30.48
CA GLY A 203 7.88 27.75 -30.72
C GLY A 203 8.46 28.76 -29.70
N ASP A 204 8.32 30.05 -30.03
CA ASP A 204 8.88 31.13 -29.23
C ASP A 204 7.94 31.67 -28.14
N GLU A 205 8.42 32.64 -27.36
CA GLU A 205 7.67 33.22 -26.23
C GLU A 205 6.44 34.02 -26.68
N ASP A 206 6.47 34.62 -27.88
CA ASP A 206 5.33 35.34 -28.45
C ASP A 206 4.24 34.35 -28.87
N GLU A 207 4.63 33.22 -29.48
CA GLU A 207 3.73 32.12 -29.82
C GLU A 207 3.11 31.46 -28.57
N CYS A 208 3.91 31.24 -27.52
CA CYS A 208 3.40 30.73 -26.23
C CYS A 208 2.40 31.72 -25.63
N THR A 209 2.71 33.02 -25.64
CA THR A 209 1.81 34.06 -25.15
C THR A 209 0.49 34.08 -25.93
N ALA A 210 0.54 33.94 -27.26
CA ALA A 210 -0.64 33.86 -28.10
C ALA A 210 -1.48 32.59 -27.81
N ALA A 211 -0.83 31.43 -27.63
CA ALA A 211 -1.50 30.19 -27.27
C ALA A 211 -2.17 30.25 -25.90
N ARG A 212 -1.50 30.83 -24.90
CA ARG A 212 -2.06 31.06 -23.56
C ARG A 212 -3.37 31.86 -23.59
N LEU A 213 -3.46 32.85 -24.48
CA LEU A 213 -4.66 33.69 -24.62
C LEU A 213 -5.85 32.94 -25.23
N SER A 214 -5.63 31.79 -25.85
CA SER A 214 -6.71 30.95 -26.40
C SER A 214 -7.36 30.04 -25.35
N ASP A 215 -6.71 29.82 -24.21
CA ASP A 215 -7.23 29.02 -23.10
C ASP A 215 -8.21 29.85 -22.25
N ASN A 216 -9.48 29.45 -22.26
CA ASN A 216 -10.58 30.19 -21.63
C ASN A 216 -10.98 29.64 -20.24
N ASP A 217 -10.31 28.60 -19.76
CA ASP A 217 -10.55 28.05 -18.44
C ASP A 217 -10.17 29.08 -17.37
N THR A 218 -11.09 29.29 -16.42
CA THR A 218 -10.88 30.17 -15.25
C THR A 218 -10.71 29.38 -13.96
N HIS A 219 -11.04 28.09 -14.00
CA HIS A 219 -10.85 27.15 -12.91
C HIS A 219 -10.71 25.74 -13.49
N TRP A 220 -9.80 24.94 -12.93
CA TRP A 220 -9.47 23.61 -13.46
C TRP A 220 -10.69 22.68 -13.57
N SER A 221 -11.69 22.87 -12.71
CA SER A 221 -12.90 22.03 -12.69
C SER A 221 -13.73 22.15 -13.96
N GLN A 222 -13.59 23.24 -14.72
CA GLN A 222 -14.26 23.40 -16.02
C GLN A 222 -13.76 22.37 -17.03
N LEU A 223 -12.51 21.92 -16.88
CA LEU A 223 -11.89 20.94 -17.75
C LEU A 223 -12.35 19.51 -17.47
N VAL A 224 -13.01 19.25 -16.33
CA VAL A 224 -13.51 17.90 -16.00
C VAL A 224 -14.51 17.42 -17.07
N ASP A 225 -15.43 18.28 -17.46
CA ASP A 225 -16.51 17.95 -18.40
C ASP A 225 -16.33 18.61 -19.79
N ASP A 226 -15.20 19.28 -20.05
CA ASP A 226 -14.95 19.95 -21.33
C ASP A 226 -14.43 19.00 -22.42
N SER A 227 -15.30 18.61 -23.35
CA SER A 227 -14.92 17.73 -24.47
C SER A 227 -13.87 18.32 -25.44
N HIS A 228 -13.54 19.62 -25.34
CA HIS A 228 -12.49 20.24 -26.15
C HIS A 228 -11.10 20.13 -25.51
N TRP A 229 -11.04 19.84 -24.21
CA TRP A 229 -9.79 19.57 -23.51
C TRP A 229 -9.35 18.13 -23.80
N ILE A 230 -8.63 17.97 -24.90
CA ILE A 230 -8.13 16.67 -25.38
C ILE A 230 -6.72 16.47 -24.86
N THR A 231 -6.47 15.39 -24.11
CA THR A 231 -5.13 15.12 -23.56
C THR A 231 -4.31 14.13 -24.40
N ALA A 232 -4.97 13.31 -25.20
CA ALA A 232 -4.38 12.32 -26.11
C ALA A 232 -3.95 12.87 -27.49
N ARG A 233 -3.40 14.09 -27.58
CA ARG A 233 -3.10 14.70 -28.91
C ARG A 233 -1.82 14.18 -29.56
N GLY A 234 -0.93 13.54 -28.80
CA GLY A 234 0.39 13.13 -29.27
C GLY A 234 1.39 14.28 -29.47
N VAL A 235 1.01 15.50 -29.05
CA VAL A 235 1.84 16.71 -29.01
C VAL A 235 1.48 17.50 -27.76
N GLY A 236 2.48 18.08 -27.11
CA GLY A 236 2.33 18.83 -25.86
C GLY A 236 1.94 17.95 -24.66
N GLY A 237 1.03 18.47 -23.84
CA GLY A 237 0.49 17.79 -22.67
C GLY A 237 1.40 17.83 -21.44
N PHE A 238 1.22 16.84 -20.56
CA PHE A 238 1.82 16.82 -19.21
C PHE A 238 3.35 16.90 -19.20
N SER A 239 4.04 16.40 -20.23
CA SER A 239 5.51 16.47 -20.34
C SER A 239 6.07 17.90 -20.30
N PHE A 240 5.29 18.87 -20.80
CA PHE A 240 5.74 20.26 -20.99
C PHE A 240 5.15 21.25 -19.98
N LEU A 241 4.38 20.74 -19.01
CA LEU A 241 3.89 21.57 -17.91
C LEU A 241 5.02 21.89 -16.93
N ASP A 242 5.03 23.12 -16.45
CA ASP A 242 5.81 23.50 -15.28
C ASP A 242 5.09 23.06 -13.98
N PRO A 243 5.68 23.24 -12.79
CA PRO A 243 5.04 22.78 -11.54
C PRO A 243 3.68 23.42 -11.24
N ILE A 244 3.46 24.66 -11.69
CA ILE A 244 2.18 25.37 -11.51
C ILE A 244 1.12 24.78 -12.45
N GLY A 245 1.43 24.69 -13.75
CA GLY A 245 0.54 24.08 -14.75
C GLY A 245 0.23 22.62 -14.41
N PHE A 246 1.22 21.84 -14.00
CA PHE A 246 1.03 20.44 -13.60
C PHE A 246 0.03 20.32 -12.45
N ARG A 247 0.21 21.12 -11.39
CA ARG A 247 -0.71 21.15 -10.23
C ARG A 247 -2.13 21.53 -10.62
N TYR A 248 -2.29 22.41 -11.63
CA TYR A 248 -3.59 22.88 -12.11
C TYR A 248 -4.32 21.87 -13.00
N TYR A 249 -3.61 21.21 -13.93
CA TYR A 249 -4.21 20.25 -14.88
C TYR A 249 -4.33 18.81 -14.34
N LEU A 250 -3.65 18.51 -13.23
CA LEU A 250 -3.73 17.20 -12.56
C LEU A 250 -5.14 16.83 -12.06
N PRO A 251 -5.89 17.67 -11.32
CA PRO A 251 -7.19 17.29 -10.79
C PRO A 251 -8.23 16.88 -11.86
N PRO A 252 -8.44 17.61 -12.98
CA PRO A 252 -9.39 17.16 -13.99
C PRO A 252 -8.93 15.87 -14.67
N ALA A 253 -7.62 15.67 -14.88
CA ALA A 253 -7.10 14.39 -15.39
C ALA A 253 -7.40 13.23 -14.43
N LEU A 254 -7.11 13.38 -13.13
CA LEU A 254 -7.41 12.36 -12.13
C LEU A 254 -8.90 12.00 -12.10
N ILE A 255 -9.79 13.00 -12.15
CA ILE A 255 -11.24 12.78 -12.11
C ILE A 255 -11.71 12.05 -13.37
N ARG A 256 -11.23 12.45 -14.55
CA ARG A 256 -11.55 11.78 -15.82
C ARG A 256 -11.09 10.33 -15.83
N THR A 257 -9.86 10.07 -15.39
CA THR A 257 -9.36 8.69 -15.28
C THR A 257 -10.17 7.88 -14.28
N LEU A 258 -10.53 8.46 -13.12
CA LEU A 258 -11.40 7.80 -12.14
C LEU A 258 -12.79 7.50 -12.71
N ARG A 259 -13.33 8.33 -13.60
CA ARG A 259 -14.62 8.09 -14.25
C ARG A 259 -14.55 7.01 -15.34
N GLY A 260 -13.34 6.65 -15.78
CA GLY A 260 -13.12 5.76 -16.91
C GLY A 260 -13.24 6.46 -18.27
N ASP A 261 -13.05 7.78 -18.32
CA ASP A 261 -13.07 8.54 -19.57
C ASP A 261 -11.84 8.15 -20.40
N GLU A 262 -12.03 7.84 -21.70
CA GLU A 262 -10.97 7.33 -22.59
C GLU A 262 -9.86 8.36 -22.91
N ASP A 263 -10.02 9.61 -22.48
CA ASP A 263 -9.29 10.77 -22.99
C ASP A 263 -8.00 11.12 -22.25
N VAL A 264 -7.55 10.31 -21.27
CA VAL A 264 -6.30 10.55 -20.50
C VAL A 264 -5.31 9.38 -20.58
N PRO A 265 -4.76 9.09 -21.77
CA PRO A 265 -3.69 8.11 -21.89
C PRO A 265 -2.46 8.57 -21.10
N ASP A 266 -1.70 7.60 -20.60
CA ASP A 266 -0.35 7.80 -20.06
C ASP A 266 -0.20 8.66 -18.79
N LEU A 267 -1.29 8.99 -18.08
CA LEU A 267 -1.18 9.68 -16.78
C LEU A 267 -0.28 8.93 -15.78
N HIS A 268 -0.25 7.59 -15.83
CA HIS A 268 0.65 6.76 -15.03
C HIS A 268 2.13 7.11 -15.26
N PHE A 269 2.54 7.40 -16.50
CA PHE A 269 3.90 7.77 -16.86
C PHE A 269 4.29 9.10 -16.21
N HIS A 270 3.40 10.09 -16.27
CA HIS A 270 3.63 11.42 -15.70
C HIS A 270 3.60 11.46 -14.16
N LEU A 271 2.96 10.47 -13.53
CA LEU A 271 2.93 10.30 -12.08
C LEU A 271 4.10 9.47 -11.55
N ASN A 272 4.91 8.84 -12.40
CA ASN A 272 6.04 8.02 -11.96
C ASN A 272 7.19 8.88 -11.40
N LEU A 273 7.44 8.79 -10.09
CA LEU A 273 8.48 9.54 -9.40
C LEU A 273 9.88 8.94 -9.56
N ALA A 274 9.98 7.69 -10.02
CA ALA A 274 11.25 7.00 -10.20
C ALA A 274 11.99 7.41 -11.50
N ASP A 275 11.25 7.89 -12.51
CA ASP A 275 11.76 7.97 -13.88
C ASP A 275 12.66 9.18 -14.12
N SER A 276 12.43 10.34 -13.49
CA SER A 276 13.27 11.51 -13.75
C SER A 276 13.23 12.60 -12.67
N GLU A 277 14.28 13.43 -12.62
CA GLU A 277 14.28 14.68 -11.86
C GLU A 277 13.21 15.66 -12.37
N HIS A 278 12.92 15.62 -13.67
CA HIS A 278 11.85 16.39 -14.29
C HIS A 278 10.48 16.08 -13.67
N SER A 279 10.10 14.80 -13.59
CA SER A 279 8.83 14.36 -12.98
C SER A 279 8.73 14.81 -11.51
N ARG A 280 9.82 14.69 -10.75
CA ARG A 280 9.87 15.17 -9.35
C ARG A 280 9.70 16.69 -9.26
N ASN A 281 10.29 17.45 -10.19
CA ASN A 281 10.14 18.90 -10.24
C ASN A 281 8.71 19.32 -10.57
N GLN A 282 8.07 18.72 -11.59
CA GLN A 282 6.69 19.01 -11.97
C GLN A 282 5.70 18.81 -10.81
N GLN A 283 5.96 17.84 -9.95
CA GLN A 283 5.10 17.50 -8.82
C GLN A 283 5.48 18.22 -7.51
N SER A 284 6.48 19.11 -7.54
CA SER A 284 7.08 19.72 -6.34
C SER A 284 6.14 20.64 -5.55
N LEU A 285 5.09 21.17 -6.18
CA LEU A 285 4.13 22.10 -5.56
C LEU A 285 2.91 21.39 -4.94
N LEU A 286 2.82 20.06 -5.03
CA LEU A 286 1.73 19.30 -4.40
C LEU A 286 1.92 19.27 -2.88
N ASP A 287 0.93 19.76 -2.15
CA ASP A 287 0.89 19.61 -0.69
C ASP A 287 0.49 18.18 -0.28
N ASN A 288 0.61 17.86 1.02
CA ASN A 288 0.32 16.52 1.53
C ASN A 288 -1.09 16.04 1.20
N ARG A 289 -2.08 16.95 1.19
CA ARG A 289 -3.47 16.60 0.92
C ARG A 289 -3.66 16.24 -0.55
N GLN A 290 -3.07 17.03 -1.43
CA GLN A 290 -3.08 16.79 -2.87
C GLN A 290 -2.34 15.50 -3.21
N ARG A 291 -1.18 15.26 -2.59
CA ARG A 291 -0.43 14.01 -2.76
C ARG A 291 -1.21 12.78 -2.29
N ARG A 292 -1.95 12.90 -1.18
CA ARG A 292 -2.85 11.86 -0.69
C ARG A 292 -3.94 11.54 -1.70
N CYS A 293 -4.56 12.56 -2.32
CA CYS A 293 -5.54 12.35 -3.39
C CYS A 293 -4.92 11.56 -4.56
N VAL A 294 -3.71 11.93 -5.02
CA VAL A 294 -3.01 11.19 -6.09
C VAL A 294 -2.78 9.73 -5.69
N ALA A 295 -2.24 9.48 -4.49
CA ALA A 295 -1.95 8.13 -4.01
C ALA A 295 -3.22 7.28 -3.91
N ARG A 296 -4.35 7.86 -3.47
CA ARG A 296 -5.65 7.19 -3.42
C ARG A 296 -6.19 6.88 -4.82
N SER A 297 -6.02 7.79 -5.78
CA SER A 297 -6.41 7.54 -7.18
C SER A 297 -5.62 6.37 -7.77
N LEU A 298 -4.30 6.37 -7.59
CA LEU A 298 -3.42 5.26 -8.01
C LEU A 298 -3.85 3.92 -7.43
N LEU A 299 -4.26 3.90 -6.15
CA LEU A 299 -4.76 2.70 -5.49
C LEU A 299 -6.07 2.20 -6.09
N ILE A 300 -7.00 3.08 -6.48
CA ILE A 300 -8.25 2.69 -7.14
C ILE A 300 -7.96 2.13 -8.54
N MET A 301 -7.15 2.85 -9.34
CA MET A 301 -6.79 2.44 -10.70
C MET A 301 -6.04 1.10 -10.73
N ALA A 302 -5.18 0.85 -9.74
CA ALA A 302 -4.51 -0.43 -9.57
C ALA A 302 -5.49 -1.58 -9.30
N ARG A 303 -6.55 -1.35 -8.51
CA ARG A 303 -7.57 -2.38 -8.21
C ARG A 303 -8.47 -2.68 -9.40
N GLU A 304 -8.86 -1.65 -10.14
CA GLU A 304 -9.72 -1.81 -11.31
C GLU A 304 -9.02 -2.62 -12.42
N ASN A 305 -7.72 -2.40 -12.62
CA ASN A 305 -6.96 -3.16 -13.61
C ASN A 305 -6.72 -4.62 -13.21
N ASP A 306 -6.55 -4.93 -11.90
CA ASP A 306 -6.39 -6.30 -11.40
C ASP A 306 -7.59 -7.23 -11.71
N ALA A 307 -8.77 -6.64 -11.99
CA ALA A 307 -9.98 -7.36 -12.38
C ALA A 307 -10.01 -7.84 -13.86
N THR A 308 -9.05 -7.42 -14.68
CA THR A 308 -8.95 -7.77 -16.11
C THR A 308 -7.54 -8.31 -16.42
N PRO A 309 -7.37 -9.61 -16.73
CA PRO A 309 -6.04 -10.15 -17.05
C PRO A 309 -5.46 -9.51 -18.32
N GLY A 310 -4.38 -8.74 -18.17
CA GLY A 310 -3.69 -8.01 -19.25
C GLY A 310 -2.43 -7.27 -18.76
N HIS A 311 -1.64 -6.71 -19.69
CA HIS A 311 -0.32 -6.11 -19.43
C HIS A 311 -0.31 -4.81 -18.60
N ASP A 312 -1.45 -4.27 -18.16
CA ASP A 312 -1.54 -2.93 -17.56
C ASP A 312 -1.59 -2.87 -16.03
N VAL A 313 -1.82 -3.99 -15.33
CA VAL A 313 -1.88 -4.04 -13.84
C VAL A 313 -0.53 -3.68 -13.20
N GLU A 314 0.58 -3.98 -13.88
CA GLU A 314 1.92 -3.74 -13.38
C GLU A 314 2.26 -2.24 -13.26
N TRP A 315 1.61 -1.37 -14.04
CA TRP A 315 2.02 0.03 -14.16
C TRP A 315 1.50 0.90 -13.00
N TRP A 316 0.21 0.84 -12.67
CA TRP A 316 -0.36 1.66 -11.59
C TRP A 316 0.19 1.29 -10.22
N LEU A 317 0.39 -0.01 -9.94
CA LEU A 317 1.04 -0.47 -8.71
C LEU A 317 2.50 -0.05 -8.67
N SER A 318 3.24 -0.14 -9.79
CA SER A 318 4.62 0.34 -9.88
C SER A 318 4.71 1.84 -9.57
N VAL A 319 3.83 2.64 -10.18
CA VAL A 319 3.75 4.10 -9.93
C VAL A 319 3.42 4.37 -8.47
N LEU A 320 2.42 3.71 -7.87
CA LEU A 320 2.11 3.86 -6.43
C LEU A 320 3.35 3.59 -5.55
N ASN A 321 4.16 2.61 -5.91
CA ASN A 321 5.37 2.23 -5.20
C ASN A 321 6.57 3.17 -5.48
N SER A 322 6.49 4.07 -6.45
CA SER A 322 7.57 5.01 -6.80
C SER A 322 7.76 6.17 -5.80
N GLY A 323 6.94 6.24 -4.75
CA GLY A 323 7.03 7.27 -3.70
C GLY A 323 5.67 7.81 -3.23
N TRP A 324 4.56 7.36 -3.83
CA TRP A 324 3.22 7.81 -3.45
C TRP A 324 2.65 7.08 -2.25
N ARG A 325 3.08 5.83 -1.99
CA ARG A 325 2.56 5.00 -0.91
C ARG A 325 2.67 5.66 0.46
N GLU A 326 3.74 6.41 0.70
CA GLU A 326 3.98 7.17 1.95
C GLU A 326 2.93 8.28 2.17
N SER A 327 2.28 8.75 1.10
CA SER A 327 1.25 9.79 1.16
C SER A 327 -0.14 9.24 1.53
N LEU A 328 -0.29 7.92 1.71
CA LEU A 328 -1.55 7.31 2.17
C LEU A 328 -1.74 7.45 3.70
N ASP A 329 -0.64 7.52 4.45
CA ASP A 329 -0.64 7.49 5.92
C ASP A 329 -0.66 8.89 6.57
N GLY A 330 -0.38 9.95 5.80
CA GLY A 330 -0.08 11.30 6.29
C GLY A 330 -1.15 12.36 6.06
#